data_AF-A0AAN7ADV8-F1
#
_entry.id   AF-A0AAN7ADV8-F1
#
_cell.length_a   1.000
_cell.length_b   1.000
_cell.length_c   1.000
_cell.angle_alpha   90.00
_cell.angle_beta   90.00
_cell.angle_gamma   90.00
#
_symmetry.space_group_name_H-M   'P 1'
#
loop_
_entity.id
_entity.type
_entity.pdbx_description
1 polymer ?
#
loop_
_entity_poly.entity_id
_entity_poly.type
_entity_poly.pdbx_seq_one_letter_code
_entity_poly.pdbx_strand_id
1 'polypeptide(L)'
;MSAQQPDAPSSASPRALHVEHEEAVRTSGSKPSCAGISCQEGLGWVLVSHAQLQWLQHSSSKATDGDPHLTSSAEEGELAAIMADLGKVESIVGPFLRTGLKTSWLRKTERGRTLTEAVRLHMAPGLGRDFRLEIRIGFCAGQMVSQLISTGDCLRDILGDYLYAATEASEVKPSVRLTWIAMDCKLDLMLGFKEG
;
A
#
# COMPACT_ATOMS: atom_id res chain seq x y z
N MET A 1 71.54 -11.97 -31.89
CA MET A 1 70.69 -11.21 -30.96
C MET A 1 69.48 -12.07 -30.69
N SER A 2 69.51 -12.86 -29.62
CA SER A 2 68.46 -13.83 -29.30
C SER A 2 67.52 -13.20 -28.28
N ALA A 3 66.25 -13.06 -28.66
CA ALA A 3 65.20 -12.50 -27.82
C ALA A 3 64.70 -13.57 -26.84
N GLN A 4 64.70 -13.23 -25.56
CA GLN A 4 64.31 -14.06 -24.44
C GLN A 4 62.81 -13.82 -24.18
N GLN A 5 61.97 -14.84 -24.35
CA GLN A 5 60.54 -14.79 -24.01
C GLN A 5 60.35 -14.89 -22.48
N PRO A 6 59.40 -14.14 -21.89
CA PRO A 6 59.07 -14.28 -20.47
C PRO A 6 58.07 -15.41 -20.22
N ASP A 7 58.32 -16.15 -19.15
CA ASP A 7 57.47 -17.23 -18.63
C ASP A 7 56.10 -16.72 -18.15
N ALA A 8 55.05 -17.46 -18.48
CA ALA A 8 53.69 -17.22 -18.01
C ALA A 8 53.48 -17.78 -16.58
N PRO A 9 52.76 -17.09 -15.70
CA PRO A 9 52.49 -17.59 -14.36
C PRO A 9 51.40 -18.66 -14.34
N SER A 10 51.70 -19.63 -13.47
CA SER A 10 50.97 -20.84 -13.11
C SER A 10 49.49 -20.64 -12.76
N SER A 11 48.68 -21.57 -13.24
CA SER A 11 47.26 -21.75 -12.94
C SER A 11 47.01 -22.00 -11.45
N ALA A 12 46.45 -21.03 -10.74
CA ALA A 12 45.89 -21.21 -9.41
C ALA A 12 44.44 -21.72 -9.51
N SER A 13 44.20 -22.89 -8.92
CA SER A 13 42.90 -23.52 -8.74
C SER A 13 42.12 -22.84 -7.59
N PRO A 14 40.82 -22.56 -7.74
CA PRO A 14 39.96 -22.29 -6.59
C PRO A 14 39.08 -23.51 -6.31
N ARG A 15 39.52 -24.34 -5.37
CA ARG A 15 38.64 -25.22 -4.59
C ARG A 15 38.16 -24.47 -3.35
N ALA A 16 36.86 -24.60 -3.10
CA ALA A 16 36.18 -24.49 -1.80
C ALA A 16 36.16 -23.11 -1.11
N LEU A 17 35.05 -22.38 -1.31
CA LEU A 17 34.41 -21.64 -0.23
C LEU A 17 32.95 -22.08 -0.17
N HIS A 18 32.74 -23.12 0.61
CA HIS A 18 31.44 -23.59 1.07
C HIS A 18 31.24 -22.96 2.46
N VAL A 19 30.09 -22.32 2.64
CA VAL A 19 29.36 -22.13 3.90
C VAL A 19 30.13 -21.48 5.05
N GLU A 20 29.77 -20.23 5.38
CA GLU A 20 29.41 -19.78 6.74
C GLU A 20 28.72 -18.41 6.62
N HIS A 21 27.39 -18.40 6.56
CA HIS A 21 26.60 -17.21 6.89
C HIS A 21 25.24 -17.65 7.44
N GLU A 22 25.32 -18.37 8.57
CA GLU A 22 24.16 -18.73 9.38
C GLU A 22 24.52 -18.51 10.85
N GLU A 23 24.49 -17.25 11.32
CA GLU A 23 24.25 -16.93 12.73
C GLU A 23 24.11 -15.40 12.89
N ALA A 24 22.85 -14.91 12.99
CA ALA A 24 22.50 -13.69 13.73
C ALA A 24 20.99 -13.37 13.70
N VAL A 25 20.07 -14.33 13.90
CA VAL A 25 18.68 -13.99 14.30
C VAL A 25 18.13 -15.05 15.25
N ARG A 26 18.72 -15.17 16.44
CA ARG A 26 18.03 -15.70 17.63
C ARG A 26 18.61 -15.04 18.86
N THR A 27 17.97 -13.95 19.31
CA THR A 27 17.90 -13.51 20.72
C THR A 27 17.04 -12.25 20.81
N SER A 28 15.75 -12.43 21.01
CA SER A 28 15.00 -11.80 22.12
C SER A 28 13.51 -12.08 21.90
N GLY A 29 13.04 -13.11 22.59
CA GLY A 29 11.63 -13.38 22.79
C GLY A 29 11.03 -12.32 23.70
N SER A 30 10.64 -11.19 23.12
CA SER A 30 9.62 -10.32 23.69
C SER A 30 8.69 -9.92 22.56
N LYS A 31 7.57 -10.65 22.46
CA LYS A 31 6.40 -10.22 21.71
C LYS A 31 6.10 -8.78 22.17
N PRO A 32 6.21 -7.75 21.32
CA PRO A 32 5.68 -6.45 21.70
C PRO A 32 4.19 -6.66 21.96
N SER A 33 3.78 -6.39 23.20
CA SER A 33 2.37 -6.37 23.56
C SER A 33 1.73 -5.26 22.74
N CYS A 34 0.92 -5.60 21.73
CA CYS A 34 0.10 -4.67 20.95
C CYS A 34 -1.06 -4.08 21.78
N ALA A 35 -0.89 -3.91 23.09
CA ALA A 35 -1.82 -3.20 23.95
C ALA A 35 -1.43 -1.72 23.92
N GLY A 36 -1.93 -0.95 22.96
CA GLY A 36 -1.73 0.50 23.02
C GLY A 36 -2.21 1.36 21.87
N ILE A 37 -2.30 0.86 20.63
CA ILE A 37 -2.89 1.66 19.55
C ILE A 37 -4.38 1.43 19.60
N SER A 38 -5.11 2.27 20.35
CA SER A 38 -6.56 2.21 20.33
C SER A 38 -7.02 2.47 18.90
N CYS A 39 -7.99 1.69 18.41
CA CYS A 39 -8.56 1.86 17.07
C CYS A 39 -9.06 3.29 16.82
N GLN A 40 -9.23 4.13 17.85
CA GLN A 40 -9.71 5.50 17.73
C GLN A 40 -8.69 6.47 17.12
N GLU A 41 -7.38 6.29 17.33
CA GLU A 41 -6.37 7.23 16.80
C GLU A 41 -6.15 7.03 15.29
N GLY A 42 -6.18 5.76 14.85
CA GLY A 42 -6.10 5.39 13.43
C GLY A 42 -7.34 5.81 12.62
N LEU A 43 -8.47 6.06 13.27
CA LEU A 43 -9.67 6.59 12.63
C LEU A 43 -9.59 8.09 12.36
N GLY A 44 -8.64 8.84 12.93
CA GLY A 44 -8.60 10.30 12.79
C GLY A 44 -8.51 10.78 11.33
N TRP A 45 -7.74 10.11 10.48
CA TRP A 45 -7.69 10.43 9.05
C TRP A 45 -8.91 9.86 8.30
N VAL A 46 -9.47 8.72 8.70
CA VAL A 46 -10.73 8.19 8.14
C VAL A 46 -11.85 9.16 8.42
N LEU A 47 -11.93 9.72 9.63
CA LEU A 47 -12.92 10.71 10.06
C LEU A 47 -12.71 12.06 9.38
N VAL A 48 -11.47 12.52 9.22
CA VAL A 48 -11.17 13.74 8.45
C VAL A 48 -11.47 13.55 6.96
N SER A 49 -11.13 12.39 6.40
CA SER A 49 -11.49 12.02 5.02
C SER A 49 -13.01 11.89 4.88
N HIS A 50 -13.69 11.34 5.88
CA HIS A 50 -15.15 11.23 5.93
C HIS A 50 -15.82 12.60 6.02
N ALA A 51 -15.31 13.53 6.84
CA ALA A 51 -15.81 14.90 6.90
C ALA A 51 -15.56 15.65 5.58
N GLN A 52 -14.39 15.47 4.97
CA GLN A 52 -14.08 16.04 3.65
C GLN A 52 -14.97 15.45 2.55
N LEU A 53 -15.24 14.14 2.60
CA LEU A 53 -16.14 13.44 1.68
C LEU A 53 -17.61 13.86 1.87
N GLN A 54 -18.07 13.99 3.12
CA GLN A 54 -19.40 14.54 3.41
C GLN A 54 -19.53 15.97 2.91
N TRP A 55 -18.49 16.81 3.04
CA TRP A 55 -18.49 18.15 2.48
C TRP A 55 -18.60 18.13 0.94
N LEU A 56 -17.91 17.21 0.27
CA LEU A 56 -18.02 17.03 -1.19
C LEU A 56 -19.42 16.58 -1.62
N GLN A 57 -20.07 15.69 -0.87
CA GLN A 57 -21.46 15.28 -1.12
C GLN A 57 -22.44 16.46 -1.05
N HIS A 58 -22.35 17.27 0.00
CA HIS A 58 -23.22 18.45 0.18
C HIS A 58 -22.96 19.53 -0.87
N SER A 59 -21.73 19.63 -1.37
CA SER A 59 -21.35 20.58 -2.41
C SER A 59 -21.80 20.13 -3.80
N SER A 60 -21.75 18.83 -4.09
CA SER A 60 -22.21 18.23 -5.35
C SER A 60 -23.74 18.30 -5.51
N SER A 61 -24.50 18.08 -4.43
CA SER A 61 -25.97 18.12 -4.45
C SER A 61 -26.58 19.49 -4.79
N LYS A 62 -25.79 20.58 -4.79
CA LYS A 62 -26.26 21.92 -5.16
C LYS A 62 -26.15 22.24 -6.66
N ALA A 63 -25.62 21.33 -7.48
CA ALA A 63 -25.29 21.59 -8.88
C ALA A 63 -26.33 21.11 -9.92
N THR A 64 -27.48 20.56 -9.50
CA THR A 64 -28.49 20.04 -10.44
C THR A 64 -29.80 20.82 -10.38
N ASP A 65 -29.81 22.00 -10.97
CA ASP A 65 -31.04 22.63 -11.45
C ASP A 65 -30.74 23.33 -12.78
N GLY A 66 -30.75 22.55 -13.87
CA GLY A 66 -30.53 23.07 -15.21
C GLY A 66 -29.94 22.06 -16.20
N ASP A 67 -30.79 21.64 -17.14
CA ASP A 67 -30.48 21.07 -18.46
C ASP A 67 -30.37 19.52 -18.59
N PRO A 68 -31.47 18.83 -19.02
CA PRO A 68 -31.52 17.37 -19.13
C PRO A 68 -30.98 16.77 -20.45
N HIS A 69 -30.12 17.47 -21.21
CA HIS A 69 -29.76 17.01 -22.56
C HIS A 69 -28.25 16.94 -22.87
N LEU A 70 -27.45 16.30 -22.01
CA LEU A 70 -26.13 15.78 -22.40
C LEU A 70 -25.90 14.41 -21.74
N THR A 71 -26.10 13.35 -22.52
CA THR A 71 -25.67 11.97 -22.22
C THR A 71 -24.14 11.90 -22.22
N SER A 72 -23.54 12.28 -21.10
CA SER A 72 -22.18 11.92 -20.76
C SER A 72 -22.22 10.58 -20.04
N SER A 73 -21.57 9.59 -20.63
CA SER A 73 -21.17 8.33 -20.01
C SER A 73 -20.18 8.63 -18.87
N ALA A 74 -20.65 9.31 -17.83
CA ALA A 74 -19.91 9.48 -16.60
C ALA A 74 -19.98 8.12 -15.89
N GLU A 75 -18.86 7.42 -15.87
CA GLU A 75 -18.62 6.44 -14.83
C GLU A 75 -19.00 7.13 -13.51
N GLU A 76 -20.00 6.55 -12.85
CA GLU A 76 -20.59 7.02 -11.61
C GLU A 76 -19.47 7.52 -10.69
N GLY A 77 -19.38 8.84 -10.52
CA GLY A 77 -18.20 9.50 -9.97
C GLY A 77 -17.95 9.07 -8.53
N GLU A 78 -17.11 8.06 -8.34
CA GLU A 78 -16.72 7.54 -7.04
C GLU A 78 -16.03 8.68 -6.25
N LEU A 79 -16.71 9.19 -5.21
CA LEU A 79 -16.17 10.25 -4.37
C LEU A 79 -14.97 9.69 -3.59
N ALA A 80 -13.80 10.25 -3.83
CA ALA A 80 -12.56 9.82 -3.19
C ALA A 80 -11.86 10.99 -2.47
N ALA A 81 -11.29 10.70 -1.30
CA ALA A 81 -10.31 11.56 -0.67
C ALA A 81 -8.96 11.31 -1.37
N ILE A 82 -8.54 12.29 -2.20
CA ILE A 82 -7.43 12.12 -3.15
C ILE A 82 -6.07 12.49 -2.56
N MET A 83 -6.00 13.33 -1.53
CA MET A 83 -4.74 13.81 -0.95
C MET A 83 -4.64 13.43 0.53
N ALA A 84 -3.96 12.34 0.83
CA ALA A 84 -3.74 11.87 2.20
C ALA A 84 -2.48 12.49 2.81
N ASP A 85 -2.49 12.74 4.12
CA ASP A 85 -1.29 13.11 4.87
C ASP A 85 -0.35 11.89 4.95
N LEU A 86 0.84 12.03 4.37
CA LEU A 86 1.80 10.93 4.28
C LEU A 86 2.28 10.46 5.65
N GLY A 87 2.47 11.35 6.62
CA GLY A 87 2.92 10.99 7.96
C GLY A 87 1.88 10.10 8.65
N LYS A 88 0.60 10.45 8.52
CA LYS A 88 -0.51 9.63 9.03
C LYS A 88 -0.58 8.30 8.28
N VAL A 89 -0.56 8.31 6.95
CA VAL A 89 -0.58 7.07 6.14
C VAL A 89 0.54 6.13 6.55
N GLU A 90 1.78 6.63 6.65
CA GLU A 90 2.93 5.80 7.03
C GLU A 90 2.74 5.18 8.41
N SER A 91 2.10 5.87 9.37
CA SER A 91 1.83 5.31 10.69
C SER A 91 0.85 4.14 10.73
N ILE A 92 -0.01 4.02 9.71
CA ILE A 92 -1.09 3.02 9.64
C ILE A 92 -0.73 1.84 8.76
N VAL A 93 -0.05 2.10 7.64
CA VAL A 93 0.34 1.04 6.71
C VAL A 93 1.49 0.22 7.29
N GLY A 94 1.45 -1.10 7.03
CA GLY A 94 2.52 -2.02 7.39
C GLY A 94 3.87 -1.63 6.76
N PRO A 95 5.00 -2.10 7.34
CA PRO A 95 6.35 -1.73 6.87
C PRO A 95 6.60 -2.05 5.40
N PHE A 96 5.99 -3.14 4.90
CA PHE A 96 6.10 -3.55 3.51
C PHE A 96 5.44 -2.53 2.58
N LEU A 97 4.16 -2.21 2.82
CA LEU A 97 3.43 -1.21 2.03
C LEU A 97 4.06 0.18 2.16
N ARG A 98 4.60 0.54 3.32
CA ARG A 98 5.36 1.79 3.49
C ARG A 98 6.54 1.88 2.53
N THR A 99 7.28 0.79 2.39
CA THR A 99 8.41 0.69 1.46
C THR A 99 7.93 0.68 0.00
N GLY A 100 6.86 -0.06 -0.29
CA GLY A 100 6.21 -0.08 -1.60
C GLY A 100 5.74 1.31 -2.04
N LEU A 101 5.13 2.07 -1.14
CA LEU A 101 4.67 3.44 -1.36
C LEU A 101 5.85 4.36 -1.68
N LYS A 102 6.96 4.28 -0.92
CA LYS A 102 8.18 5.08 -1.19
C LYS A 102 8.82 4.77 -2.54
N THR A 103 8.62 3.57 -3.07
CA THR A 103 9.17 3.16 -4.37
C THR A 103 8.25 3.46 -5.55
N SER A 104 6.97 3.78 -5.30
CA SER A 104 6.02 4.19 -6.34
C SER A 104 6.54 5.38 -7.14
N TRP A 105 6.33 5.33 -8.46
CA TRP A 105 6.59 6.43 -9.37
C TRP A 105 5.77 7.67 -9.00
N LEU A 106 4.48 7.52 -8.72
CA LEU A 106 3.64 8.62 -8.27
C LEU A 106 4.18 9.26 -6.97
N ARG A 107 4.56 8.46 -5.98
CA ARG A 107 5.15 9.03 -4.75
C ARG A 107 6.47 9.77 -5.03
N LYS A 108 7.29 9.27 -5.96
CA LYS A 108 8.55 9.91 -6.36
C LYS A 108 8.34 11.25 -7.04
N THR A 109 7.27 11.43 -7.82
CA THR A 109 6.95 12.74 -8.44
C THR A 109 6.45 13.76 -7.42
N GLU A 110 5.92 13.31 -6.28
CA GLU A 110 5.45 14.14 -5.16
C GLU A 110 6.54 14.48 -4.13
N ARG A 111 7.83 14.32 -4.49
CA ARG A 111 8.94 14.50 -3.54
C ARG A 111 8.91 15.89 -2.89
N GLY A 112 9.09 15.93 -1.57
CA GLY A 112 9.08 17.18 -0.79
C GLY A 112 7.68 17.65 -0.35
N ARG A 113 6.62 16.92 -0.73
CA ARG A 113 5.25 17.19 -0.27
C ARG A 113 4.89 16.31 0.94
N THR A 114 4.10 16.89 1.85
CA THR A 114 3.50 16.21 3.02
C THR A 114 2.21 15.47 2.67
N LEU A 115 1.53 15.89 1.60
CA LEU A 115 0.36 15.22 1.05
C LEU A 115 0.76 14.27 -0.09
N THR A 116 0.00 13.20 -0.28
CA THR A 116 0.22 12.20 -1.32
C THR A 116 -1.10 11.76 -1.97
N GLU A 117 -1.09 11.61 -3.29
CA GLU A 117 -2.15 10.99 -4.10
C GLU A 117 -1.92 9.50 -4.31
N ALA A 118 -0.77 8.99 -3.87
CA ALA A 118 -0.46 7.57 -3.89
C ALA A 118 -1.30 6.77 -2.88
N VAL A 119 -2.12 7.42 -2.04
CA VAL A 119 -3.14 6.76 -1.22
C VAL A 119 -4.46 7.52 -1.33
N ARG A 120 -5.52 6.80 -1.72
CA ARG A 120 -6.86 7.38 -1.91
C ARG A 120 -7.89 6.54 -1.17
N LEU A 121 -8.76 7.19 -0.42
CA LEU A 121 -9.88 6.52 0.25
C LEU A 121 -11.16 6.85 -0.52
N HIS A 122 -11.73 5.85 -1.16
CA HIS A 122 -12.98 5.92 -1.88
C HIS A 122 -14.14 5.70 -0.91
N MET A 123 -15.18 6.51 -1.08
CA MET A 123 -16.36 6.46 -0.25
C MET A 123 -17.15 5.18 -0.51
N ALA A 124 -17.67 4.59 0.56
CA ALA A 124 -18.57 3.47 0.42
C ALA A 124 -19.84 3.91 -0.32
N PRO A 125 -20.41 3.08 -1.22
CA PRO A 125 -21.59 3.44 -2.01
C PRO A 125 -22.87 3.59 -1.18
N GLY A 126 -22.83 3.28 0.12
CA GLY A 126 -23.92 3.47 1.06
C GLY A 126 -23.50 3.24 2.51
N LEU A 127 -24.40 3.56 3.44
CA LEU A 127 -24.21 3.27 4.87
C LEU A 127 -24.05 1.75 5.10
N GLY A 128 -23.12 1.38 5.98
CA GLY A 128 -22.81 -0.01 6.29
C GLY A 128 -22.10 -0.78 5.16
N ARG A 129 -21.65 -0.10 4.10
CA ARG A 129 -20.84 -0.72 3.04
C ARG A 129 -19.35 -0.53 3.30
N ASP A 130 -18.55 -1.44 2.75
CA ASP A 130 -17.10 -1.40 2.85
C ASP A 130 -16.54 -0.17 2.11
N PHE A 131 -15.53 0.46 2.71
CA PHE A 131 -14.74 1.49 2.05
C PHE A 131 -13.68 0.87 1.17
N ARG A 132 -13.29 1.55 0.09
CA ARG A 132 -12.19 1.10 -0.76
C ARG A 132 -10.98 1.99 -0.53
N LEU A 133 -9.89 1.41 -0.04
CA LEU A 133 -8.59 2.07 0.08
C LEU A 133 -7.71 1.69 -1.10
N GLU A 134 -7.35 2.67 -1.92
CA GLU A 134 -6.40 2.53 -3.03
C GLU A 134 -5.01 2.96 -2.56
N ILE A 135 -4.00 2.12 -2.80
CA ILE A 135 -2.59 2.41 -2.52
C ILE A 135 -1.77 2.16 -3.80
N ARG A 136 -1.00 3.15 -4.23
CA ARG A 136 -0.02 3.04 -5.32
C ARG A 136 1.33 2.65 -4.74
N ILE A 137 1.82 1.49 -5.13
CA ILE A 137 3.14 0.98 -4.75
C ILE A 137 3.99 0.74 -6.00
N GLY A 138 5.32 0.74 -5.85
CA GLY A 138 6.20 0.44 -6.97
C GLY A 138 5.96 -0.96 -7.55
N PHE A 139 6.20 -1.12 -8.85
CA PHE A 139 5.97 -2.37 -9.58
C PHE A 139 6.53 -3.63 -8.86
N CYS A 140 7.81 -3.61 -8.46
CA CYS A 140 8.44 -4.76 -7.79
C CYS A 140 7.78 -5.10 -6.44
N ALA A 141 7.37 -4.08 -5.67
CA ALA A 141 6.63 -4.30 -4.43
C ALA A 141 5.27 -4.95 -4.71
N GLY A 142 4.58 -4.51 -5.77
CA GLY A 142 3.35 -5.15 -6.23
C GLY A 142 3.55 -6.63 -6.59
N GLN A 143 4.66 -7.00 -7.23
CA GLN A 143 4.95 -8.40 -7.58
C GLN A 143 5.11 -9.27 -6.33
N MET A 144 5.85 -8.76 -5.35
CA MET A 144 6.01 -9.45 -4.07
C MET A 144 4.68 -9.59 -3.33
N VAL A 145 3.84 -8.53 -3.28
CA VAL A 145 2.50 -8.61 -2.67
C VAL A 145 1.65 -9.66 -3.39
N SER A 146 1.68 -9.69 -4.72
CA SER A 146 0.95 -10.69 -5.51
C SER A 146 1.36 -12.13 -5.17
N GLN A 147 2.65 -12.37 -4.99
CA GLN A 147 3.17 -13.69 -4.60
C GLN A 147 2.69 -14.07 -3.20
N LEU A 148 2.84 -13.16 -2.23
CA LEU A 148 2.45 -13.42 -0.83
C LEU A 148 0.94 -13.63 -0.67
N ILE A 149 0.10 -12.88 -1.40
CA ILE A 149 -1.35 -13.12 -1.43
C ILE A 149 -1.65 -14.52 -1.96
N SER A 150 -0.92 -14.96 -2.99
CA SER A 150 -1.16 -16.28 -3.61
C SER A 150 -0.76 -17.44 -2.72
N THR A 151 0.24 -17.26 -1.84
CA THR A 151 0.64 -18.28 -0.85
C THR A 151 -0.26 -18.25 0.39
N GLY A 152 -1.04 -17.18 0.59
CA GLY A 152 -1.88 -17.00 1.78
C GLY A 152 -1.09 -16.60 3.04
N ASP A 153 0.22 -16.43 2.92
CA ASP A 153 1.12 -16.17 4.02
C ASP A 153 1.34 -14.66 4.22
N CYS A 154 1.51 -14.26 5.49
CA CYS A 154 2.04 -12.95 5.87
C CYS A 154 1.24 -11.71 5.39
N LEU A 155 -0.05 -11.83 5.00
CA LEU A 155 -0.85 -10.66 4.61
C LEU A 155 -0.91 -9.61 5.73
N ARG A 156 -0.94 -10.05 6.99
CA ARG A 156 -0.86 -9.19 8.16
C ARG A 156 0.46 -8.40 8.23
N ASP A 157 1.59 -9.01 7.86
CA ASP A 157 2.90 -8.34 7.84
C ASP A 157 2.99 -7.30 6.70
N ILE A 158 2.30 -7.58 5.58
CA ILE A 158 2.23 -6.66 4.44
C ILE A 158 1.39 -5.44 4.82
N LEU A 159 0.14 -5.68 5.24
CA LEU A 159 -0.86 -4.65 5.48
C LEU A 159 -0.62 -3.89 6.78
N GLY A 160 -0.05 -4.55 7.78
CA GLY A 160 -0.05 -4.10 9.17
C GLY A 160 -1.36 -4.49 9.88
N ASP A 161 -1.32 -4.47 11.22
CA ASP A 161 -2.41 -4.95 12.07
C ASP A 161 -3.76 -4.26 11.78
N TYR A 162 -3.74 -2.93 11.64
CA TYR A 162 -4.95 -2.15 11.43
C TYR A 162 -5.64 -2.46 10.11
N LEU A 163 -4.90 -2.37 8.99
CA LEU A 163 -5.45 -2.63 7.66
C LEU A 163 -5.83 -4.10 7.49
N TYR A 164 -5.07 -5.02 8.08
CA TYR A 164 -5.43 -6.43 8.08
C TYR A 164 -6.76 -6.66 8.81
N ALA A 165 -6.95 -6.12 10.01
CA ALA A 165 -8.20 -6.26 10.74
C ALA A 165 -9.40 -5.67 9.98
N ALA A 166 -9.23 -4.49 9.36
CA ALA A 166 -10.27 -3.87 8.54
C ALA A 166 -10.58 -4.67 7.27
N THR A 167 -9.57 -5.26 6.64
CA THR A 167 -9.73 -6.14 5.46
C THR A 167 -10.41 -7.47 5.82
N GLU A 168 -10.12 -8.02 7.00
CA GLU A 168 -10.80 -9.22 7.50
C GLU A 168 -12.26 -8.95 7.90
N ALA A 169 -12.55 -7.74 8.38
CA ALA A 169 -13.90 -7.32 8.71
C ALA A 169 -14.78 -7.00 7.48
N SER A 170 -14.16 -6.86 6.29
CA SER A 170 -14.86 -6.59 5.03
C SER A 170 -15.73 -7.77 4.58
N GLU A 171 -16.96 -7.46 4.17
CA GLU A 171 -17.91 -8.43 3.62
C GLU A 171 -17.62 -8.75 2.14
N VAL A 172 -16.93 -7.85 1.42
CA VAL A 172 -16.61 -8.01 0.01
C VAL A 172 -15.36 -8.88 -0.18
N LYS A 173 -15.47 -9.95 -0.99
CA LYS A 173 -14.35 -10.82 -1.38
C LYS A 173 -14.13 -10.82 -2.92
N PRO A 174 -12.86 -10.81 -3.39
CA PRO A 174 -11.64 -10.70 -2.60
C PRO A 174 -11.49 -9.28 -2.02
N SER A 175 -11.12 -9.18 -0.75
CA SER A 175 -10.93 -7.88 -0.06
C SER A 175 -9.62 -7.19 -0.45
N VAL A 176 -8.80 -7.85 -1.26
CA VAL A 176 -7.53 -7.34 -1.77
C VAL A 176 -7.47 -7.57 -3.28
N ARG A 177 -7.20 -6.52 -4.05
CA ARG A 177 -7.06 -6.58 -5.51
C ARG A 177 -5.83 -5.81 -5.96
N LEU A 178 -5.08 -6.38 -6.89
CA LEU A 178 -3.93 -5.74 -7.54
C LEU A 178 -4.27 -5.37 -8.98
N THR A 179 -3.78 -4.23 -9.45
CA THR A 179 -3.90 -3.79 -10.85
C THR A 179 -2.61 -3.09 -11.28
N TRP A 180 -2.00 -3.57 -12.35
CA TRP A 180 -0.77 -2.99 -12.89
C TRP A 180 -1.06 -1.71 -13.68
N ILE A 181 -0.36 -0.62 -13.36
CA ILE A 181 -0.55 0.68 -14.03
C ILE A 181 0.82 1.27 -14.34
N ALA A 182 1.27 1.08 -15.57
CA ALA A 182 2.58 1.50 -16.06
C ALA A 182 3.73 1.02 -15.13
N MET A 183 4.38 1.96 -14.42
CA MET A 183 5.52 1.70 -13.52
C MET A 183 5.11 1.42 -12.07
N ASP A 184 3.81 1.48 -11.78
CA ASP A 184 3.24 1.26 -10.46
C ASP A 184 2.29 0.05 -10.46
N CYS A 185 2.00 -0.41 -9.25
CA CYS A 185 0.94 -1.33 -8.94
C CYS A 185 -0.07 -0.62 -8.05
N LYS A 186 -1.35 -0.70 -8.44
CA LYS A 186 -2.48 -0.25 -7.63
C LYS A 186 -2.97 -1.42 -6.79
N LEU A 187 -2.95 -1.24 -5.48
CA LEU A 187 -3.50 -2.13 -4.47
C LEU A 187 -4.81 -1.55 -3.97
N ASP A 188 -5.92 -2.21 -4.26
CA ASP A 188 -7.24 -1.90 -3.73
C ASP A 188 -7.55 -2.81 -2.55
N LEU A 189 -7.90 -2.23 -1.41
CA LEU A 189 -8.33 -2.92 -0.20
C LEU A 189 -9.78 -2.57 0.09
N MET A 190 -10.62 -3.57 0.31
CA MET A 190 -11.97 -3.40 0.85
C MET A 190 -11.89 -3.45 2.37
N LEU A 191 -12.36 -2.38 3.03
CA LEU A 191 -12.24 -2.18 4.46
C LEU A 191 -13.64 -2.17 5.08
N GLY A 192 -13.92 -3.18 5.90
CA GLY A 192 -15.13 -3.24 6.72
C GLY A 192 -14.89 -2.63 8.10
N PHE A 193 -15.90 -1.96 8.62
CA PHE A 193 -15.94 -1.45 9.99
C PHE A 193 -17.19 -1.99 10.66
N LYS A 194 -17.03 -2.91 11.61
CA LYS A 194 -18.16 -3.37 12.43
C LYS A 194 -18.47 -2.29 13.47
N GLU A 195 -19.70 -1.82 13.50
CA GLU A 195 -20.20 -1.02 14.62
C GLU A 195 -20.11 -1.91 15.87
N GLY A 196 -19.28 -1.48 16.82
CA GLY A 196 -19.04 -2.19 18.09
C GLY A 196 -20.07 -1.84 19.15
#